data_AF-A0A355RG98-F1
#
_entry.id   AF-A0A355RG98-F1
#
_cell.length_a   1.000
_cell.length_b   1.000
_cell.length_c   1.000
_cell.angle_alpha   90.00
_cell.angle_beta   90.00
_cell.angle_gamma   90.00
#
_symmetry.space_group_name_H-M   'P 1'
#
loop_
_entity.id
_entity.type
_entity.pdbx_description
1 polymer ?
#
loop_
_entity_poly.entity_id
_entity_poly.type
_entity_poly.pdbx_seq_one_letter_code
_entity_poly.pdbx_strand_id
1 'polypeptide(L)'
;MSKPALLRLTDRGIYCPAGEFYIDPWRPVDRALLTHGHADHARPGHNRYLSTDIAAPVISHRLNNPVLETIRYGETRKIKDALVSFHPAGHIPGSAQI
;
A
#
# COMPACT_ATOMS: atom_id res chain seq x y z
N MET A 1 -6.09 -28.49 9.90
CA MET A 1 -5.06 -27.80 9.08
C MET A 1 -5.07 -26.32 9.47
N SER A 2 -3.90 -25.71 9.70
CA SER A 2 -3.84 -24.27 10.01
C SER A 2 -4.20 -23.45 8.78
N LYS A 3 -4.89 -22.33 8.98
CA LYS A 3 -5.23 -21.40 7.90
C LYS A 3 -3.92 -20.79 7.36
N PRO A 4 -3.73 -20.68 6.04
CA PRO A 4 -2.54 -20.03 5.49
C PRO A 4 -2.45 -18.59 6.03
N ALA A 5 -1.22 -18.15 6.31
CA ALA A 5 -0.97 -16.79 6.77
C ALA A 5 -1.50 -15.77 5.75
N LEU A 6 -2.18 -14.72 6.25
CA LEU A 6 -2.74 -13.65 5.44
C LEU A 6 -1.64 -12.90 4.67
N LEU A 7 -0.49 -12.70 5.31
CA LEU A 7 0.68 -12.02 4.76
C LEU A 7 1.87 -12.97 4.70
N ARG A 8 2.72 -12.78 3.69
CA ARG A 8 3.97 -13.53 3.47
C ARG A 8 5.10 -12.58 3.13
N LEU A 9 6.29 -12.82 3.66
CA LEU A 9 7.49 -12.11 3.21
C LEU A 9 7.99 -12.72 1.91
N THR A 10 8.48 -11.85 1.03
CA THR A 10 9.06 -12.21 -0.27
C THR A 10 10.33 -11.40 -0.49
N ASP A 11 11.03 -11.65 -1.61
CA ASP A 11 12.16 -10.83 -2.04
C ASP A 11 11.76 -9.42 -2.52
N ARG A 12 10.45 -9.11 -2.57
CA ARG A 12 9.89 -7.83 -3.01
C ARG A 12 9.20 -7.02 -1.91
N GLY A 13 8.86 -7.64 -0.77
CA GLY A 13 8.09 -7.00 0.30
C GLY A 13 7.12 -7.93 1.01
N ILE A 14 6.21 -7.31 1.77
CA ILE A 14 5.09 -7.97 2.46
C ILE A 14 3.97 -8.20 1.45
N TYR A 15 3.67 -9.45 1.15
CA TYR A 15 2.70 -9.87 0.12
C TYR A 15 1.42 -10.40 0.75
N CYS A 16 0.27 -9.95 0.25
CA CYS A 16 -1.05 -10.52 0.54
C CYS A 16 -1.53 -11.37 -0.64
N PRO A 17 -1.51 -12.72 -0.54
CA PRO A 17 -1.95 -13.58 -1.64
C PRO A 17 -3.42 -13.42 -2.00
N ALA A 18 -4.30 -13.20 -1.01
CA ALA A 18 -5.74 -13.06 -1.23
C ALA A 18 -6.12 -11.78 -2.00
N GLY A 19 -5.33 -10.71 -1.83
CA GLY A 19 -5.53 -9.44 -2.53
C GLY A 19 -4.62 -9.21 -3.73
N GLU A 20 -3.62 -10.09 -3.93
CA GLU A 20 -2.53 -9.95 -4.89
C GLU A 20 -1.91 -8.54 -4.89
N PHE A 21 -1.54 -8.07 -3.70
CA PHE A 21 -0.89 -6.78 -3.51
C PHE A 21 0.28 -6.90 -2.54
N TYR A 22 1.16 -5.91 -2.58
CA TYR A 22 2.26 -5.77 -1.66
C TYR A 22 2.08 -4.52 -0.80
N ILE A 23 2.51 -4.57 0.45
CA ILE A 23 2.62 -3.41 1.33
C ILE A 23 4.07 -2.96 1.32
N ASP A 24 4.29 -1.67 1.01
CA ASP A 24 5.60 -1.01 0.91
C ASP A 24 6.70 -1.84 0.21
N PRO A 25 6.45 -2.34 -1.02
CA PRO A 25 7.43 -3.15 -1.73
C PRO A 25 8.67 -2.33 -2.15
N TRP A 26 9.85 -2.94 -2.03
CA TRP A 26 11.11 -2.31 -2.46
C TRP A 26 11.53 -2.67 -3.91
N ARG A 27 10.80 -3.59 -4.56
CA ARG A 27 10.98 -3.98 -5.98
C ARG A 27 9.69 -3.78 -6.78
N PRO A 28 9.75 -3.59 -8.11
CA PRO A 28 8.57 -3.52 -8.97
C PRO A 28 7.55 -4.64 -8.75
N VAL A 29 6.28 -4.27 -8.62
CA VAL A 29 5.13 -5.16 -8.44
C VAL A 29 3.93 -4.57 -9.16
N ASP A 30 2.88 -5.38 -9.31
CA ASP A 30 1.67 -4.94 -9.98
C ASP A 30 0.84 -3.96 -9.12
N ARG A 31 0.63 -4.23 -7.82
CA ARG A 31 -0.09 -3.32 -6.90
C ARG A 31 0.69 -3.10 -5.61
N ALA A 32 1.01 -1.84 -5.32
CA ALA A 32 1.66 -1.41 -4.09
C ALA A 32 0.70 -0.60 -3.21
N LEU A 33 0.52 -1.04 -1.97
CA LEU A 33 -0.15 -0.29 -0.92
C LEU A 33 0.94 0.42 -0.11
N LEU A 34 0.86 1.75 -0.07
CA LEU A 34 1.86 2.59 0.57
C LEU A 34 1.36 3.05 1.93
N THR A 35 2.09 2.72 2.99
CA THR A 35 1.75 3.16 4.35
C THR A 35 1.91 4.68 4.49
N HIS A 36 2.90 5.29 3.85
CA HIS A 36 3.15 6.73 3.89
C HIS A 36 4.11 7.21 2.78
N GLY A 37 4.35 8.53 2.71
CA GLY A 37 5.09 9.20 1.63
C GLY A 37 6.61 9.34 1.79
N HIS A 38 7.26 8.57 2.67
CA HIS A 38 8.73 8.55 2.73
C HIS A 38 9.34 7.82 1.51
N ALA A 39 10.58 8.15 1.17
CA ALA A 39 11.22 7.68 -0.08
C ALA A 39 11.54 6.19 -0.09
N ASP A 40 11.80 5.62 1.07
CA ASP A 40 12.08 4.22 1.28
C ASP A 40 10.83 3.34 1.09
N HIS A 41 9.63 3.91 1.28
CA HIS A 41 8.32 3.28 1.05
C HIS A 41 7.75 3.60 -0.34
N ALA A 42 7.65 4.88 -0.70
CA ALA A 42 7.09 5.34 -1.98
C ALA A 42 8.12 5.20 -3.11
N ARG A 43 8.31 3.96 -3.60
CA ARG A 43 9.27 3.63 -4.66
C ARG A 43 8.65 3.62 -6.07
N PRO A 44 9.39 4.05 -7.11
CA PRO A 44 8.90 4.03 -8.48
C PRO A 44 8.88 2.61 -9.08
N GLY A 45 8.14 2.44 -10.17
CA GLY A 45 8.15 1.22 -10.99
C GLY A 45 7.05 0.20 -10.66
N HIS A 46 6.08 0.52 -9.81
CA HIS A 46 4.88 -0.31 -9.64
C HIS A 46 3.80 0.11 -10.65
N ASN A 47 2.95 -0.82 -11.10
CA ASN A 47 1.94 -0.49 -12.11
C ASN A 47 0.81 0.38 -11.55
N ARG A 48 0.42 0.14 -10.30
CA ARG A 48 -0.62 0.90 -9.58
C ARG A 48 -0.31 0.99 -8.10
N TYR A 49 -0.71 2.12 -7.52
CA TYR A 49 -0.47 2.49 -6.14
C TYR A 49 -1.79 2.73 -5.41
N LEU A 50 -1.83 2.42 -4.12
CA LEU A 50 -2.92 2.79 -3.22
C LEU A 50 -2.34 3.41 -1.95
N SER A 51 -2.79 4.60 -1.58
CA SER A 51 -2.43 5.26 -0.32
C SER A 51 -3.63 5.94 0.31
N THR A 52 -3.44 6.52 1.50
CA THR A 52 -4.42 7.49 2.00
C THR A 52 -4.52 8.70 1.05
N ASP A 53 -5.69 9.33 1.03
CA ASP A 53 -5.91 10.61 0.35
C ASP A 53 -4.98 11.72 0.87
N ILE A 54 -4.67 11.70 2.16
CA ILE A 54 -3.77 12.67 2.80
C ILE A 54 -2.30 12.48 2.38
N ALA A 55 -1.83 11.23 2.19
CA ALA A 55 -0.45 10.97 1.74
C ALA A 55 -0.28 11.18 0.22
N ALA A 56 -1.38 11.19 -0.54
CA ALA A 56 -1.35 11.20 -1.99
C ALA A 56 -0.58 12.38 -2.62
N PRO A 57 -0.68 13.64 -2.14
CA PRO A 57 0.07 14.75 -2.74
C PRO A 57 1.60 14.55 -2.68
N VAL A 58 2.12 14.07 -1.55
CA VAL A 58 3.55 13.81 -1.37
C VAL A 58 4.00 12.64 -2.24
N ILE A 59 3.20 11.57 -2.28
CA ILE A 59 3.48 10.38 -3.11
C ILE A 59 3.48 10.76 -4.60
N SER A 60 2.46 11.48 -5.08
CA SER A 60 2.36 11.92 -6.46
C SER A 60 3.53 12.81 -6.87
N HIS A 61 3.92 13.76 -6.02
CA HIS A 61 5.08 14.60 -6.28
C HIS A 61 6.37 13.76 -6.38
N ARG A 62 6.59 12.84 -5.44
CA ARG A 62 7.81 12.03 -5.37
C ARG A 62 7.92 11.03 -6.53
N LEU A 63 6.79 10.50 -6.99
CA LEU A 63 6.71 9.47 -8.03
C LEU A 63 6.37 10.00 -9.42
N ASN A 64 6.37 11.33 -9.60
CA ASN A 64 6.05 12.00 -10.85
C ASN A 64 4.68 11.62 -11.43
N ASN A 65 3.63 11.79 -10.62
CA ASN A 65 2.23 11.54 -10.95
C ASN A 65 1.96 10.09 -11.45
N PRO A 66 2.19 9.07 -10.62
CA PRO A 66 1.93 7.69 -10.99
C PRO A 66 0.42 7.41 -11.04
N VAL A 67 0.04 6.20 -11.46
CA VAL A 67 -1.33 5.70 -11.30
C VAL A 67 -1.59 5.43 -9.81
N LEU A 68 -2.13 6.44 -9.12
CA LEU A 68 -2.38 6.42 -7.67
C LEU A 68 -3.87 6.48 -7.38
N GLU A 69 -4.39 5.42 -6.76
CA GLU A 69 -5.70 5.41 -6.12
C GLU A 69 -5.57 5.87 -4.66
N THR A 70 -6.65 6.44 -4.12
CA THR A 70 -6.71 6.85 -2.72
C THR A 70 -7.82 6.13 -1.97
N ILE A 71 -7.66 6.04 -0.65
CA ILE A 71 -8.65 5.49 0.29
C ILE A 71 -8.70 6.38 1.55
N ARG A 72 -9.88 6.60 2.12
CA ARG A 72 -10.01 7.33 3.39
C ARG A 72 -9.71 6.42 4.57
N TYR A 73 -9.27 7.01 5.68
CA TYR A 73 -9.14 6.24 6.93
C TYR A 73 -10.46 5.57 7.31
N GLY A 74 -10.37 4.31 7.76
CA GLY A 74 -11.53 3.50 8.17
C GLY A 74 -12.41 3.00 7.01
N GLU A 75 -12.20 3.46 5.78
CA GLU A 75 -12.89 2.90 4.60
C GLU A 75 -12.43 1.45 4.38
N THR A 76 -13.39 0.55 4.18
CA THR A 76 -13.08 -0.84 3.81
C THR A 76 -13.21 -1.00 2.30
N ARG A 77 -12.11 -1.39 1.65
CA ARG A 77 -12.06 -1.71 0.23
C ARG A 77 -11.84 -3.20 0.03
N LYS A 78 -12.68 -3.81 -0.81
CA LYS A 78 -12.45 -5.18 -1.27
C LYS A 78 -11.42 -5.15 -2.41
N ILE A 79 -10.29 -5.83 -2.21
CA ILE A 79 -9.27 -6.06 -3.22
C ILE A 79 -9.17 -7.57 -3.44
N LYS A 80 -9.71 -8.04 -4.58
CA LYS A 80 -9.92 -9.48 -4.84
C LYS A 80 -10.65 -10.14 -3.66
N ASP A 81 -10.02 -11.07 -2.95
CA ASP A 81 -10.61 -11.79 -1.82
C ASP A 81 -10.25 -11.17 -0.46
N ALA A 82 -9.44 -10.11 -0.43
CA ALA A 82 -9.08 -9.39 0.79
C ALA A 82 -9.98 -8.18 1.04
N LEU A 83 -10.31 -7.94 2.30
CA LEU A 83 -10.84 -6.66 2.78
C LEU A 83 -9.68 -5.86 3.37
N VAL A 84 -9.54 -4.61 2.94
CA VAL A 84 -8.40 -3.74 3.29
C VAL A 84 -8.93 -2.42 3.82
N SER A 85 -8.31 -1.90 4.88
CA SER A 85 -8.64 -0.61 5.46
C SER A 85 -7.39 0.07 5.98
N PHE A 86 -7.32 1.40 5.87
CA PHE A 86 -6.18 2.18 6.33
C PHE A 86 -6.55 2.87 7.65
N HIS A 87 -5.65 2.87 8.64
CA HIS A 87 -5.88 3.45 9.98
C HIS A 87 -4.76 4.41 10.36
N PRO A 88 -5.03 5.56 11.02
CA PRO A 88 -3.98 6.53 11.35
C PRO A 88 -2.83 5.92 12.15
N ALA A 89 -1.60 6.03 11.64
CA ALA A 89 -0.40 5.49 12.31
C ALA A 89 0.26 6.46 13.29
N GLY A 90 -0.10 7.75 13.26
CA GLY A 90 0.49 8.78 14.12
C GLY A 90 1.97 9.09 13.81
N HIS A 91 2.46 8.77 12.61
CA HIS A 91 3.86 8.95 12.22
C HIS A 91 4.11 10.26 11.46
N ILE A 92 3.47 10.44 10.30
CA ILE A 92 3.54 11.67 9.48
C ILE A 92 2.16 11.96 8.87
N PRO A 93 1.91 13.14 8.27
CA PRO A 93 0.64 13.41 7.60
C PRO A 93 0.29 12.33 6.57
N GLY A 94 -0.87 11.70 6.74
CA GLY A 94 -1.36 10.64 5.86
C GLY A 94 -0.78 9.25 6.14
N SER A 95 0.08 9.07 7.13
CA SER A 95 0.63 7.75 7.48
C SER A 95 -0.43 6.80 8.01
N ALA A 96 -0.43 5.56 7.54
CA ALA A 96 -1.42 4.55 7.87
C ALA A 96 -0.82 3.19 8.28
N GLN A 97 -1.47 2.54 9.22
CA GLN A 97 -1.50 1.08 9.34
C GLN A 97 -2.48 0.53 8.31
N ILE A 98 -2.23 -0.69 7.80
CA ILE A 98 -3.00 -1.33 6.72
C ILE A 98 -3.45 -2.71 7.16
#